data_AF-A0A937IRC2-F1
#
_entry.id   AF-A0A937IRC2-F1
#
_cell.length_a   1.000
_cell.length_b   1.000
_cell.length_c   1.000
_cell.angle_alpha   90.00
_cell.angle_beta   90.00
_cell.angle_gamma   90.00
#
_symmetry.space_group_name_H-M   'P 1'
#
loop_
_entity.id
_entity.type
_entity.pdbx_description
1 polymer ?
#
loop_
_entity_poly.entity_id
_entity_poly.type
_entity_poly.pdbx_seq_one_letter_code
_entity_poly.pdbx_strand_id
1 'polypeptide(L)' 'MPKSTFQTFFDGADLHANAHLISGTICGYKIQDLDNELTRMVRYLDKLVDELSKGRPMPKILRGSQA' A
#
# COMPACT_ATOMS: atom_id res chain seq x y z
N MET A 1 -5.60 9.65 -22.06
CA MET A 1 -6.01 9.21 -20.71
C MET A 1 -6.32 10.44 -19.90
N PRO A 2 -7.52 10.59 -19.30
CA PRO A 2 -7.79 11.72 -18.43
C PRO A 2 -6.80 11.71 -17.27
N LYS A 3 -6.26 12.89 -16.93
CA LYS A 3 -5.41 13.07 -15.74
C LYS A 3 -6.28 12.81 -14.51
N SER A 4 -5.89 11.85 -13.68
CA SER A 4 -6.49 11.61 -12.37
C SER A 4 -5.47 11.92 -11.28
N THR A 5 -5.94 12.21 -10.07
CA THR A 5 -5.10 12.43 -8.89
C THR A 5 -5.13 11.20 -7.99
N PHE A 6 -4.13 11.04 -7.13
CA PHE A 6 -4.17 9.97 -6.11
C PHE A 6 -5.38 10.10 -5.19
N GLN A 7 -5.79 11.34 -4.86
CA GLN A 7 -7.00 11.58 -4.07
C GLN A 7 -8.22 10.96 -4.77
N THR A 8 -8.46 11.31 -6.03
CA THR A 8 -9.58 10.79 -6.82
C THR A 8 -9.53 9.27 -6.98
N PHE A 9 -8.33 8.69 -7.09
CA PHE A 9 -8.16 7.24 -7.16
C PHE A 9 -8.57 6.57 -5.84
N PHE A 10 -8.08 7.07 -4.70
CA PHE A 10 -8.37 6.48 -3.40
C PHE A 10 -9.78 6.78 -2.89
N ASP A 11 -10.40 7.90 -3.29
CA ASP A 11 -11.80 8.21 -3.00
C ASP A 11 -12.77 7.17 -3.62
N GLY A 12 -12.36 6.53 -4.72
CA GLY A 12 -13.13 5.48 -5.39
C GLY A 12 -12.64 4.06 -5.09
N ALA A 13 -11.68 3.89 -4.17
CA ALA A 13 -11.06 2.60 -3.89
C ALA A 13 -11.48 2.07 -2.52
N ASP A 14 -11.89 0.80 -2.48
CA ASP A 14 -12.06 0.06 -1.23
C ASP A 14 -10.72 -0.54 -0.80
N LEU A 15 -10.22 -0.11 0.36
CA LEU A 15 -9.03 -0.70 0.95
C LEU A 15 -9.35 -2.08 1.53
N HIS A 16 -8.47 -3.04 1.25
CA HIS A 16 -8.57 -4.37 1.82
C HIS A 16 -8.49 -4.30 3.36
N ALA A 17 -9.23 -5.17 4.07
CA ALA A 17 -9.27 -5.18 5.53
C ALA A 17 -7.87 -5.30 6.15
N ASN A 18 -6.96 -6.03 5.51
CA ASN A 18 -5.57 -6.22 5.97
C ASN A 18 -4.61 -5.07 5.57
N ALA A 19 -5.07 -3.99 4.92
CA ALA A 19 -4.20 -2.91 4.46
C ALA A 19 -3.44 -2.24 5.62
N HIS A 20 -4.05 -2.16 6.80
CA HIS A 20 -3.42 -1.65 8.02
C HIS A 20 -2.21 -2.48 8.49
N LEU A 21 -2.08 -3.74 8.05
CA LEU A 21 -0.93 -4.60 8.34
C LEU A 21 0.29 -4.27 7.47
N ILE A 22 0.12 -3.45 6.42
CA ILE A 22 1.22 -2.98 5.58
C ILE A 22 2.07 -2.02 6.40
N SER A 23 3.30 -2.44 6.69
CA SER A 23 4.19 -1.80 7.65
C SER A 23 5.64 -1.80 7.16
N GLY A 24 6.48 -1.05 7.87
CA GLY A 24 7.91 -0.95 7.60
C GLY A 24 8.26 0.32 6.85
N THR A 25 9.46 0.33 6.26
CA THR A 25 9.99 1.50 5.56
C THR A 25 9.82 1.38 4.05
N ILE A 26 9.41 2.48 3.41
CA ILE A 26 9.36 2.64 1.95
C ILE A 26 9.78 4.07 1.59
N CYS A 27 10.62 4.22 0.56
CA CYS A 27 11.16 5.53 0.14
C CYS A 27 11.79 6.37 1.27
N GLY A 28 12.34 5.73 2.30
CA GLY A 28 12.96 6.41 3.47
C GLY A 28 12.00 6.77 4.61
N TYR A 29 10.69 6.56 4.45
CA TYR A 29 9.68 6.85 5.47
C TYR A 29 9.15 5.57 6.10
N LYS A 30 8.90 5.58 7.42
CA LYS A 30 8.16 4.53 8.11
C LYS A 30 6.67 4.77 7.90
N ILE A 31 5.98 3.78 7.33
CA ILE A 31 4.57 3.94 6.95
C ILE A 31 3.68 4.19 8.17
N GLN A 32 4.02 3.59 9.32
CA GLN A 32 3.27 3.75 10.56
C GLN A 32 3.36 5.16 11.16
N ASP A 33 4.39 5.92 10.81
CA ASP A 33 4.63 7.26 11.34
C ASP A 33 3.99 8.35 10.43
N LEU A 34 3.24 7.95 9.40
CA LEU A 34 2.58 8.87 8.47
C LEU A 34 1.20 9.28 8.98
N ASP A 35 1.08 10.53 9.41
CA ASP A 35 -0.18 11.13 9.88
C ASP A 35 -1.18 11.35 8.74
N ASN A 36 -0.70 11.79 7.57
CA ASN A 36 -1.56 12.06 6.43
C ASN A 36 -2.07 10.75 5.80
N GLU A 37 -3.39 10.57 5.84
CA GLU A 37 -4.06 9.35 5.38
C GLU A 37 -3.82 9.05 3.90
N LEU A 38 -4.00 10.04 3.01
CA LEU A 38 -3.73 9.86 1.58
C LEU A 38 -2.28 9.43 1.34
N THR A 39 -1.32 10.06 2.00
CA THR A 39 0.10 9.73 1.88
C THR A 39 0.36 8.31 2.36
N ARG A 40 -0.26 7.89 3.48
CA ARG A 40 -0.16 6.53 4.00
C ARG A 40 -0.72 5.50 3.01
N MET A 41 -1.88 5.78 2.39
CA MET A 41 -2.47 4.93 1.34
C MET A 41 -1.59 4.81 0.10
N VAL A 42 -1.02 5.93 -0.37
CA VAL A 42 -0.04 5.92 -1.47
C VAL A 42 1.19 5.08 -1.09
N ARG A 43 1.69 5.17 0.14
CA ARG A 43 2.82 4.35 0.58
C ARG A 43 2.48 2.88 0.74
N TYR A 44 1.24 2.52 1.04
CA TYR A 44 0.79 1.14 0.95
C TYR A 44 0.92 0.61 -0.47
N LEU A 45 0.44 1.36 -1.47
CA LEU A 45 0.57 1.00 -2.87
C LEU A 45 2.04 0.82 -3.29
N ASP A 46 2.90 1.81 -3.00
CA ASP A 46 4.33 1.75 -3.29
C ASP A 46 4.98 0.50 -2.68
N LYS A 47 4.61 0.16 -1.44
CA LYS A 47 5.15 -1.01 -0.74
C LYS A 47 4.74 -2.32 -1.40
N LEU A 48 3.48 -2.44 -1.82
CA LEU A 48 2.99 -3.64 -2.50
C LEU A 48 3.68 -3.84 -3.86
N VAL A 49 3.88 -2.76 -4.61
CA VAL A 49 4.61 -2.80 -5.90
C VAL A 49 6.08 -3.15 -5.69
N ASP A 50 6.74 -2.58 -4.69
CA ASP A 50 8.13 -2.92 -4.32
C ASP A 50 8.27 -4.41 -3.98
N GLU A 51 7.39 -4.93 -3.11
CA GLU A 51 7.41 -6.35 -2.73
C GLU A 51 7.12 -7.29 -3.91
N LEU A 52 6.19 -6.91 -4.79
CA LEU A 52 5.90 -7.66 -6.02
C LEU A 52 7.11 -7.68 -6.95
N SER A 53 7.77 -6.54 -7.17
CA SER A 53 8.96 -6.43 -8.02
C SER A 53 10.14 -7.24 -7.49
N LYS A 54 10.22 -7.42 -6.16
CA LYS A 54 11.22 -8.25 -5.47
C LYS A 54 10.88 -9.75 -5.47
N GLY A 55 9.77 -10.15 -6.11
CA GLY A 55 9.37 -11.54 -6.21
C GLY A 55 8.85 -12.14 -4.89
N ARG A 56 8.30 -11.33 -3.98
CA ARG A 56 7.66 -11.90 -2.78
C ARG A 56 6.46 -12.76 -3.16
N PRO A 57 6.22 -13.88 -2.45
CA PRO A 57 5.02 -14.68 -2.66
C PRO A 57 3.73 -13.89 -2.42
N MET A 58 2.73 -14.08 -3.28
CA MET A 58 1.44 -13.38 -3.21
C MET A 58 0.74 -13.46 -1.83
N PRO A 59 0.73 -14.60 -1.12
CA PRO A 59 0.11 -14.67 0.21
C PRO A 59 0.76 -13.71 1.22
N LYS A 60 2.09 -13.52 1.11
CA LYS A 60 2.80 -12.53 1.93
C LYS A 60 2.42 -11.11 1.53
N ILE A 61 2.34 -10.81 0.23
CA ILE A 61 1.95 -9.49 -0.30
C ILE A 61 0.54 -9.10 0.16
N LEU A 62 -0.42 -10.01 0.04
CA LEU A 62 -1.82 -9.80 0.46
C LEU A 62 -2.03 -9.80 1.98
N ARG A 63 -0.96 -10.02 2.75
CA ARG A 63 -1.00 -10.14 4.21
C ARG A 63 -2.02 -11.20 4.67
N GLY A 64 -2.18 -12.25 3.87
CA GLY A 64 -2.99 -13.41 4.22
C GLY A 64 -2.14 -14.43 4.95
N SER A 65 -2.75 -15.20 5.84
CA SER A 65 -2.16 -16.44 6.31
C SER A 65 -1.99 -17.38 5.12
N GLN A 66 -0.79 -17.95 4.95
CA GLN A 66 -0.64 -19.13 4.10
C GLN A 66 -1.46 -20.25 4.76
N ALA A 67 -2.57 -20.63 4.13
CA ALA A 67 -3.14 -21.95 4.31
C ALA A 67 -2.55 -22.84 3.21
#